data_AF-A0A5K7YEE3-F1
#
_entry.id   AF-A0A5K7YEE3-F1
#
_cell.length_a   1.000
_cell.length_b   1.000
_cell.length_c   1.000
_cell.angle_alpha   90.00
_cell.angle_beta   90.00
_cell.angle_gamma   90.00
#
_symmetry.space_group_name_H-M   'P 1'
#
loop_
_entity.id
_entity.type
_entity.pdbx_description
1 polymer ?
#
loop_
_entity_poly.entity_id
_entity_poly.type
_entity_poly.pdbx_seq_one_letter_code
_entity_poly.pdbx_strand_id
1 'polypeptide(L)'
;MAGDTKPVQFPMSAAAYAMLKKRAKHLGLSTGKLVENLLAAMELRLQRAYAAAHIDETQVSEKSDKLMIEAILIGDGEGWADNWENTKMAQYLSFIRKDILEDASHNATWRPKIHIADDDAEKDD
;
A
#
# COMPACT_ATOMS: atom_id res chain seq x y z
N MET A 1 -23.80 3.19 25.19
CA MET A 1 -22.43 2.65 25.07
C MET A 1 -21.59 3.71 24.37
N ALA A 2 -20.95 4.62 25.12
CA ALA A 2 -19.92 5.47 24.53
C ALA A 2 -18.70 4.56 24.37
N GLY A 3 -18.44 4.10 23.16
CA GLY A 3 -17.27 3.28 22.89
C GLY A 3 -16.03 4.10 23.25
N ASP A 4 -15.15 3.55 24.07
CA ASP A 4 -13.82 4.11 24.33
C ASP A 4 -13.02 4.11 23.02
N THR A 5 -13.23 5.13 22.19
CA THR A 5 -12.37 5.40 21.03
C THR A 5 -11.02 5.86 21.55
N LYS A 6 -10.11 4.90 21.75
CA LYS A 6 -8.71 5.19 22.05
C LYS A 6 -8.10 5.95 20.86
N PRO A 7 -7.39 7.06 21.09
CA PRO A 7 -6.72 7.76 20.01
C PRO A 7 -5.62 6.86 19.42
N VAL A 8 -5.70 6.61 18.12
CA VAL A 8 -4.67 5.89 17.36
C VAL A 8 -3.61 6.89 16.93
N GLN A 9 -2.34 6.58 17.22
CA GLN A 9 -1.20 7.39 16.80
C GLN A 9 -0.43 6.67 15.69
N PHE A 10 -0.18 7.38 14.60
CA PHE A 10 0.59 6.87 13.47
C PHE A 10 1.96 7.57 13.46
N PRO A 11 3.08 6.83 13.48
CA PRO A 11 4.39 7.42 13.30
C PRO A 11 4.51 7.98 11.86
N MET A 12 4.90 9.25 11.74
CA MET A 12 5.15 9.91 10.46
C MET A 12 6.12 11.07 10.62
N SER A 13 6.80 11.45 9.53
CA SER A 13 7.68 12.62 9.55
C SER A 13 6.88 13.92 9.72
N ALA A 14 7.50 14.94 10.31
CA ALA A 14 6.86 16.24 10.52
C ALA A 14 6.41 16.89 9.20
N ALA A 15 7.21 16.73 8.14
CA ALA A 15 6.88 17.20 6.80
C ALA A 15 5.64 16.50 6.22
N ALA A 16 5.55 15.18 6.35
CA ALA A 16 4.39 14.41 5.89
C ALA A 16 3.12 14.81 6.64
N TYR A 17 3.21 14.99 7.96
CA TYR A 17 2.09 15.46 8.78
C TYR A 17 1.61 16.86 8.39
N ALA A 18 2.54 17.80 8.15
CA ALA A 18 2.20 19.14 7.70
C ALA A 18 1.45 19.13 6.37
N MET A 19 1.89 18.30 5.42
CA MET A 19 1.22 18.13 4.13
C MET A 19 -0.16 17.49 4.27
N LEU A 20 -0.30 16.47 5.12
CA LEU A 20 -1.59 15.86 5.43
C LEU A 20 -2.59 16.89 6.00
N LYS A 21 -2.15 17.70 6.96
CA LYS A 21 -2.98 18.77 7.55
C LYS A 21 -3.40 19.81 6.50
N LYS A 22 -2.49 20.19 5.60
CA LYS A 22 -2.79 21.11 4.50
C LYS A 22 -3.84 20.53 3.55
N ARG A 23 -3.72 19.25 3.17
CA ARG A 23 -4.70 18.54 2.32
C ARG A 23 -6.06 18.43 3.00
N ALA A 24 -6.09 18.06 4.29
CA ALA A 24 -7.34 17.97 5.05
C ALA A 24 -8.08 19.31 5.06
N LYS A 25 -7.36 20.41 5.32
CA LYS A 25 -7.93 21.77 5.25
C LYS A 25 -8.46 22.11 3.85
N HIS A 26 -7.73 21.78 2.79
CA HIS A 26 -8.14 22.04 1.42
C HIS A 26 -9.44 21.31 1.05
N LEU A 27 -9.62 20.09 1.58
CA LEU A 27 -10.80 19.25 1.36
C LEU A 27 -11.95 19.52 2.34
N GLY A 28 -11.79 20.45 3.29
CA GLY A 28 -12.79 20.72 4.33
C GLY A 28 -12.99 19.56 5.32
N LEU A 29 -11.98 18.70 5.49
CA LEU A 29 -12.02 17.52 6.36
C LEU A 29 -11.17 17.73 7.62
N SER A 30 -11.49 17.00 8.69
CA SER A 30 -10.54 16.83 9.79
C SER A 30 -9.36 15.95 9.34
N THR A 31 -8.19 16.12 9.97
CA THR A 31 -7.03 15.27 9.67
C THR A 31 -7.34 13.79 9.87
N GLY A 32 -8.05 13.45 10.98
CA GLY A 32 -8.48 12.08 11.25
C GLY A 32 -9.40 11.54 10.15
N LYS A 33 -10.36 12.35 9.67
CA LYS A 33 -11.27 11.91 8.61
C LYS A 33 -10.54 11.68 7.29
N LEU A 34 -9.54 12.50 6.98
CA LEU A 34 -8.71 12.27 5.81
C LEU A 34 -7.92 10.96 5.93
N VAL A 35 -7.35 10.65 7.10
CA VAL A 35 -6.65 9.38 7.34
C VAL A 35 -7.59 8.20 7.17
N GLU A 36 -8.79 8.24 7.75
CA GLU A 36 -9.81 7.18 7.56
C GLU A 36 -10.13 6.96 6.08
N ASN A 37 -10.33 8.04 5.32
CA ASN A 37 -10.62 7.93 3.89
C ASN A 37 -9.45 7.34 3.09
N LEU A 38 -8.21 7.67 3.45
CA LEU A 38 -7.02 7.11 2.82
C LEU A 38 -6.87 5.61 3.13
N LEU A 39 -7.13 5.20 4.38
CA LEU A 39 -7.13 3.79 4.77
C LEU A 39 -8.23 3.01 4.03
N ALA A 40 -9.44 3.56 3.94
CA ALA A 40 -10.54 2.95 3.19
C ALA A 40 -10.21 2.83 1.69
N ALA A 41 -9.54 3.83 1.10
CA ALA A 41 -9.10 3.76 -0.28
C ALA A 41 -8.04 2.68 -0.52
N MET A 42 -7.10 2.49 0.42
CA MET A 42 -6.11 1.42 0.35
C MET A 42 -6.76 0.04 0.47
N GLU A 43 -7.72 -0.12 1.39
CA GLU A 43 -8.48 -1.37 1.55
C GLU A 43 -9.20 -1.76 0.26
N LEU A 44 -9.85 -0.80 -0.40
CA LEU A 44 -10.49 -1.04 -1.70
C LEU A 44 -9.49 -1.43 -2.80
N ARG A 45 -8.30 -0.84 -2.79
CA ARG A 45 -7.22 -1.21 -3.73
C ARG A 45 -6.73 -2.63 -3.46
N LEU A 46 -6.57 -3.00 -2.20
CA LEU A 46 -6.18 -4.33 -1.76
C LEU A 46 -7.18 -5.39 -2.22
N GLN A 47 -8.48 -5.16 -2.00
CA GLN A 47 -9.56 -6.04 -2.44
C GLN A 47 -9.56 -6.24 -3.97
N ARG A 48 -9.36 -5.16 -4.73
CA ARG A 48 -9.26 -5.24 -6.20
C ARG A 48 -8.03 -6.02 -6.66
N ALA A 49 -6.89 -5.82 -6.00
CA ALA A 49 -5.67 -6.53 -6.32
C ALA A 49 -5.79 -8.04 -6.06
N TYR A 50 -6.39 -8.43 -4.93
CA TYR A 50 -6.71 -9.85 -4.65
C TYR A 50 -7.69 -10.45 -5.66
N ALA A 51 -8.75 -9.72 -6.01
CA ALA A 51 -9.70 -10.16 -7.02
C ALA A 51 -9.04 -10.36 -8.39
N ALA A 52 -8.18 -9.42 -8.81
CA ALA A 52 -7.41 -9.50 -10.04
C ALA A 52 -6.37 -10.64 -10.02
N ALA A 53 -5.82 -10.95 -8.85
CA ALA A 53 -4.92 -12.08 -8.64
C ALA A 53 -5.67 -13.42 -8.49
N HIS A 54 -7.00 -13.44 -8.47
CA HIS A 54 -7.82 -14.64 -8.21
C HIS A 54 -7.39 -15.37 -6.92
N ILE A 55 -7.30 -14.62 -5.83
CA ILE A 55 -7.03 -15.08 -4.47
C ILE A 55 -8.30 -14.90 -3.64
N ASP A 56 -8.77 -15.97 -3.01
CA ASP A 56 -9.95 -15.93 -2.17
C ASP A 56 -9.61 -15.37 -0.78
N GLU A 57 -10.57 -14.72 -0.12
CA GLU A 57 -10.40 -14.13 1.22
C GLU A 57 -9.91 -15.15 2.26
N THR A 58 -10.28 -16.42 2.11
CA THR A 58 -9.84 -17.51 3.02
C THR A 58 -8.37 -17.89 2.85
N GLN A 59 -7.72 -17.41 1.79
CA GLN A 59 -6.30 -17.64 1.50
C GLN A 59 -5.43 -16.44 1.93
N VAL A 60 -6.06 -15.33 2.34
CA VAL A 60 -5.36 -14.12 2.76
C VAL A 60 -4.74 -14.31 4.14
N SER A 61 -3.49 -13.88 4.26
CA SER A 61 -2.71 -13.88 5.49
C SER A 61 -1.94 -12.55 5.60
N GLU A 62 -1.40 -12.23 6.77
CA GLU A 62 -0.59 -11.01 6.96
C GLU A 62 0.58 -10.92 5.96
N LYS A 63 1.20 -12.06 5.63
CA LYS A 63 2.26 -12.15 4.60
C LYS A 63 1.73 -11.79 3.21
N SER A 64 0.50 -12.20 2.90
CA SER A 64 -0.19 -11.90 1.64
C SER A 64 -0.46 -10.41 1.51
N ASP A 65 -0.93 -9.77 2.60
CA ASP A 65 -1.23 -8.34 2.61
C ASP A 65 0.01 -7.51 2.34
N LYS A 66 1.13 -7.87 2.98
CA LYS A 66 2.41 -7.19 2.73
C LYS A 66 2.81 -7.27 1.25
N LEU A 67 2.79 -8.46 0.66
CA LEU A 67 3.16 -8.66 -0.75
C LEU A 67 2.23 -7.90 -1.69
N MET A 68 0.93 -7.91 -1.40
CA MET A 68 -0.06 -7.25 -2.24
C MET A 68 0.01 -5.72 -2.14
N ILE A 69 0.26 -5.17 -0.94
CA ILE A 69 0.51 -3.74 -0.75
C ILE A 69 1.77 -3.30 -1.52
N GLU A 70 2.86 -4.06 -1.42
CA GLU A 70 4.08 -3.78 -2.20
C GLU A 70 3.80 -3.80 -3.71
N ALA A 71 2.98 -4.76 -4.17
CA ALA A 71 2.56 -4.85 -5.56
C ALA A 71 1.82 -3.60 -6.05
N ILE A 72 0.88 -3.10 -5.23
CA ILE A 72 0.11 -1.90 -5.52
C ILE A 72 1.03 -0.69 -5.63
N LEU A 73 1.97 -0.54 -4.69
CA LEU A 73 2.89 0.61 -4.67
C LEU A 73 3.86 0.60 -5.86
N ILE A 74 4.37 -0.58 -6.25
CA ILE A 74 5.20 -0.72 -7.46
C ILE A 74 4.36 -0.39 -8.70
N GLY A 75 3.14 -0.93 -8.77
CA GLY A 75 2.21 -0.64 -9.85
C GLY A 75 1.87 0.85 -9.95
N ASP A 76 1.72 1.55 -8.83
CA ASP A 76 1.48 3.01 -8.80
C ASP A 76 2.69 3.75 -9.38
N GLY A 77 3.91 3.38 -8.98
CA GLY A 77 5.16 3.98 -9.49
C GLY A 77 5.37 3.79 -10.99
N GLU A 78 4.91 2.67 -11.54
CA GLU A 78 5.00 2.34 -12.97
C GLU A 78 3.78 2.79 -13.80
N GLY A 79 2.76 3.36 -13.15
CA GLY A 79 1.52 3.82 -13.78
C GLY A 79 0.55 2.70 -14.20
N TRP A 80 0.64 1.52 -13.58
CA TRP A 80 -0.19 0.35 -13.87
C TRP A 80 -1.30 0.12 -12.85
N ALA A 81 -1.17 0.61 -11.62
CA ALA A 81 -2.05 0.27 -10.50
C ALA A 81 -3.51 0.74 -10.65
N ASP A 82 -3.82 1.71 -11.52
CA ASP A 82 -5.21 2.09 -11.81
C ASP A 82 -5.74 1.43 -13.11
N ASN A 83 -4.91 0.66 -13.81
CA ASN A 83 -5.28 -0.10 -15.01
C ASN A 83 -5.10 -1.60 -14.75
N TRP A 84 -6.06 -2.21 -14.05
CA TRP A 84 -6.04 -3.63 -13.68
C TRP A 84 -6.13 -4.59 -14.87
N GLU A 85 -6.50 -4.08 -16.06
CA GLU A 85 -6.47 -4.81 -17.33
C GLU A 85 -5.09 -4.75 -18.01
N ASN A 86 -4.14 -4.00 -17.44
CA ASN A 86 -2.78 -3.91 -17.96
C ASN A 86 -2.11 -5.28 -17.86
N THR A 87 -1.66 -5.79 -19.00
CA THR A 87 -1.02 -7.11 -19.11
C THR A 87 0.21 -7.25 -18.22
N LYS A 88 0.98 -6.17 -17.99
CA LYS A 88 2.13 -6.18 -17.07
C LYS A 88 1.71 -6.32 -15.61
N MET A 89 0.63 -5.64 -15.21
CA MET A 89 0.07 -5.77 -13.85
C MET A 89 -0.50 -7.17 -13.64
N ALA A 90 -1.26 -7.70 -14.61
CA ALA A 90 -1.81 -9.04 -14.54
C ALA A 90 -0.69 -10.12 -14.47
N GLN A 91 0.36 -9.97 -15.27
CA GLN A 91 1.54 -10.85 -15.18
C GLN A 91 2.21 -10.75 -13.82
N TYR A 92 2.41 -9.53 -13.30
CA TYR A 92 3.06 -9.33 -12.02
C TYR A 92 2.26 -9.93 -10.86
N LEU A 93 0.94 -9.68 -10.83
CA LEU A 93 0.03 -10.28 -9.86
C LEU A 93 0.01 -11.82 -9.94
N SER A 94 0.20 -12.41 -11.12
CA SER A 94 0.28 -13.88 -11.26
C SER A 94 1.50 -14.48 -10.54
N PHE A 95 2.64 -13.77 -10.52
CA PHE A 95 3.81 -14.20 -9.75
C PHE A 95 3.56 -14.09 -8.26
N ILE A 96 2.97 -12.99 -7.81
CA ILE A 96 2.64 -12.77 -6.40
C ILE A 96 1.61 -13.78 -5.91
N ARG A 97 0.60 -14.09 -6.72
CA ARG A 97 -0.36 -15.15 -6.45
C ARG A 97 0.33 -16.49 -6.19
N LYS A 98 1.29 -16.85 -7.05
CA LYS A 98 2.08 -18.07 -6.87
C LYS A 98 2.83 -18.06 -5.54
N ASP A 99 3.50 -16.96 -5.22
CA ASP A 99 4.25 -16.80 -3.96
C ASP A 99 3.34 -16.89 -2.72
N ILE A 100 2.11 -16.37 -2.81
CA ILE A 100 1.09 -16.46 -1.76
C ILE A 100 0.57 -17.90 -1.61
N LEU A 101 0.16 -18.55 -2.70
CA LEU A 101 -0.48 -19.86 -2.66
C LEU A 101 0.48 -21.02 -2.35
N GLU A 102 1.74 -20.92 -2.76
CA GLU A 102 2.75 -21.95 -2.50
C GLU A 102 3.32 -21.87 -1.07
N ASP A 103 2.90 -20.87 -0.27
CA ASP A 103 3.47 -20.48 1.04
C ASP A 103 4.99 -20.60 1.07
N ALA A 104 5.61 -20.26 -0.06
CA ALA A 104 6.99 -20.61 -0.24
C ALA A 104 7.82 -19.71 0.68
N SER A 105 8.68 -20.34 1.46
CA SER A 105 9.90 -19.76 2.01
C SER A 105 10.88 -19.35 0.89
N HIS A 106 10.36 -18.93 -0.28
CA HIS A 106 11.16 -18.47 -1.39
C HIS A 106 11.70 -17.10 -1.03
N ASN A 107 13.02 -17.00 -0.94
CA ASN A 107 13.69 -15.73 -1.15
C ASN A 107 13.20 -15.20 -2.49
N ALA A 108 12.52 -14.05 -2.48
CA ALA A 108 12.09 -13.34 -3.68
C ALA A 108 13.27 -13.28 -4.67
N THR A 109 13.21 -14.08 -5.73
CA THR A 109 14.25 -14.12 -6.78
C THR A 109 14.19 -12.89 -7.67
N TRP A 110 13.07 -12.16 -7.62
CA TRP A 110 12.88 -10.89 -8.28
C TRP A 110 12.88 -9.76 -7.25
N ARG A 111 14.03 -9.08 -7.11
CA ARG A 111 14.09 -7.79 -6.44
C ARG A 111 13.90 -6.71 -7.50
N PRO A 112 12.77 -5.98 -7.55
CA PRO A 112 12.72 -4.76 -8.31
C PRO A 112 13.82 -3.84 -7.78
N LYS A 113 14.63 -3.25 -8.66
CA LYS A 113 15.51 -2.15 -8.28
C LYS A 113 14.62 -0.95 -8.00
N ILE A 114 14.08 -0.87 -6.79
CA ILE A 114 13.42 0.33 -6.30
C ILE A 114 14.53 1.31 -5.97
N HIS A 115 14.78 2.26 -6.88
CA HIS A 115 15.51 3.47 -6.53
C HIS A 115 14.56 4.33 -5.69
N ILE A 116 14.54 4.09 -4.38
CA ILE A 116 14.14 5.13 -3.45
C ILE A 116 15.22 6.19 -3.62
N ALA A 117 14.83 7.39 -4.03
CA ALA A 117 15.72 8.53 -3.91
C ALA A 117 16.01 8.65 -2.42
N ASP A 118 17.22 8.28 -2.01
CA ASP A 118 17.76 8.59 -0.70
C ASP A 118 17.87 10.12 -0.64
N ASP A 119 16.77 10.77 -0.24
CA ASP A 119 16.72 12.20 0.06
C ASP A 119 17.28 12.51 1.46
N ASP A 120 18.17 11.64 1.97
CA ASP A 120 18.95 11.87 3.19
C ASP A 120 20.43 11.61 2.90
N ALA A 121 21.03 12.50 2.12
CA ALA A 121 22.40 12.90 2.36
C ALA A 121 22.36 14.27 3.03
N GLU A 122 22.12 14.25 4.35
CA GLU A 122 22.62 15.30 5.23
C GLU A 122 24.09 15.54 4.85
N LYS A 123 24.36 16.70 4.25
CA LYS A 123 25.71 17.24 4.24
C LYS A 123 25.89 17.89 5.60
N ASP A 124 26.49 17.15 6.52
CA ASP A 124 27.21 17.74 7.63
C ASP A 124 28.30 18.67 7.08
N ASP A 125 28.42 19.84 7.71
CA ASP A 125 29.36 20.94 7.40
C ASP A 125 30.85 20.51 7.37
#